data_AF-X1LSI4-F1
#
_entry.id   AF-X1LSI4-F1
#
_cell.length_a   1.000
_cell.length_b   1.000
_cell.length_c   1.000
_cell.angle_alpha   90.00
_cell.angle_beta   90.00
_cell.angle_gamma   90.00
#
_symmetry.space_group_name_H-M   'P 1'
#
loop_
_entity.id
_entity.type
_entity.pdbx_description
1 polymer ?
#
loop_
_entity_poly.entity_id
_entity_poly.type
_entity_poly.pdbx_seq_one_letter_code
_entity_poly.pdbx_strand_id
1 'polypeptide(L)'
;TGRVGMRLDRGEKANRYYIDNVLEGLDQPGEWYLDKHTGQLYLWPEGNLEDSELRAPVLNELLRFEGSVESNDIQYIDIRGLTFCETEYILPEEGIPSIHDVGDIWFPAAITLKGVSDINFENNTIRNTGTYGLDITGVAVRVKGNKIYDTGSGGVMSRNYGKDRNIFSYNHIHHCGDIFHSAVGINIDDGGGLISNNLVHHTGHSCIYGRHWATDYGQEEQRRNQEQGLIIEYNEVHHAMNWVNDGAGIFIRDDYIHIRNNLIYDCYPQAEGRGSPSWGIYLGCETRNCIVEDNVVYRTQAG
;
A
#
# COMPACT_ATOMS: atom_id res chain seq x y z
N THR A 1 10.95 -26.57 -14.31
CA THR A 1 9.65 -26.05 -14.78
C THR A 1 8.65 -27.19 -14.99
N GLY A 2 7.67 -27.34 -14.11
CA GLY A 2 6.61 -28.36 -14.22
C GLY A 2 5.28 -27.78 -13.75
N ARG A 3 4.18 -28.12 -14.43
CA ARG A 3 2.83 -27.70 -14.02
C ARG A 3 2.40 -28.50 -12.80
N VAL A 4 2.40 -27.87 -11.63
CA VAL A 4 1.54 -28.29 -10.52
C VAL A 4 0.93 -27.03 -9.92
N GLY A 5 -0.34 -26.82 -10.22
CA GLY A 5 -1.17 -25.79 -9.62
C GLY A 5 -2.61 -26.21 -9.84
N MET A 6 -3.29 -26.61 -8.77
CA MET A 6 -4.73 -26.91 -8.83
C MET A 6 -5.49 -25.64 -9.22
N ARG A 7 -6.57 -25.84 -9.98
CA ARG A 7 -7.44 -24.80 -10.50
C ARG A 7 -8.13 -24.07 -9.34
N LEU A 8 -7.62 -22.89 -8.99
CA LEU A 8 -8.34 -21.93 -8.13
C LEU A 8 -9.28 -21.11 -9.03
N ASP A 9 -10.55 -21.57 -9.11
CA ASP A 9 -11.74 -20.83 -9.55
C ASP A 9 -12.34 -21.03 -10.99
N ARG A 10 -13.63 -20.64 -11.09
CA ARG A 10 -14.72 -20.86 -12.07
C ARG A 10 -14.57 -20.12 -13.41
N GLY A 11 -13.35 -19.82 -13.85
CA GLY A 11 -13.07 -19.28 -15.19
C GLY A 11 -12.67 -20.34 -16.22
N GLU A 12 -12.75 -20.04 -17.51
CA GLU A 12 -12.26 -20.93 -18.59
C GLU A 12 -10.72 -21.09 -18.60
N LYS A 13 -9.97 -20.25 -17.86
CA LYS A 13 -8.50 -20.33 -17.68
C LYS A 13 -8.10 -20.16 -16.20
N ALA A 14 -6.97 -20.76 -15.82
CA ALA A 14 -6.44 -20.73 -14.45
C ALA A 14 -5.76 -19.39 -14.11
N ASN A 15 -5.76 -19.02 -12.82
CA ASN A 15 -5.00 -17.88 -12.30
C ASN A 15 -3.50 -18.03 -12.54
N ARG A 16 -2.81 -16.88 -12.68
CA ARG A 16 -1.36 -16.84 -12.78
C ARG A 16 -0.74 -17.12 -11.40
N TYR A 17 0.38 -17.82 -11.40
CA TYR A 17 1.17 -18.08 -10.22
C TYR A 17 2.64 -18.10 -10.62
N TYR A 18 3.51 -17.81 -9.66
CA TYR A 18 4.95 -18.03 -9.76
C TYR A 18 5.40 -18.88 -8.58
N ILE A 19 6.58 -19.48 -8.71
CA ILE A 19 7.23 -20.22 -7.63
C ILE A 19 8.50 -19.45 -7.34
N ASP A 20 8.71 -19.13 -6.07
CA ASP A 20 9.87 -18.40 -5.57
C ASP A 20 10.50 -19.17 -4.41
N ASN A 21 11.68 -18.76 -3.97
CA ASN A 21 12.43 -19.32 -2.86
C ASN A 21 12.77 -20.81 -3.04
N VAL A 22 13.21 -21.16 -4.25
CA VAL A 22 13.73 -22.50 -4.60
C VAL A 22 15.09 -22.35 -5.29
N LEU A 23 16.05 -23.20 -4.95
CA LEU A 23 17.40 -23.12 -5.51
C LEU A 23 17.40 -23.29 -7.03
N GLU A 24 16.53 -24.15 -7.57
CA GLU A 24 16.35 -24.39 -9.00
C GLU A 24 15.78 -23.18 -9.76
N GLY A 25 15.28 -22.16 -9.04
CA GLY A 25 14.80 -20.90 -9.61
C GLY A 25 15.91 -19.87 -9.84
N LEU A 26 17.14 -20.11 -9.34
CA LEU A 26 18.30 -19.25 -9.53
C LEU A 26 18.88 -19.45 -10.95
N ASP A 27 18.39 -18.70 -11.94
CA ASP A 27 18.69 -18.93 -13.35
C ASP A 27 19.21 -17.70 -14.13
N GLN A 28 19.24 -16.53 -13.52
CA GLN A 28 19.77 -15.29 -14.12
C GLN A 28 20.52 -14.40 -13.10
N PRO A 29 21.42 -13.51 -13.58
CA PRO A 29 22.03 -12.49 -12.72
C PRO A 29 21.00 -11.63 -11.99
N GLY A 30 21.28 -11.29 -10.73
CA GLY A 30 20.41 -10.52 -9.83
C GLY A 30 19.61 -11.37 -8.85
N GLU A 31 19.46 -12.66 -9.13
CA GLU A 31 18.70 -13.57 -8.29
C GLU A 31 19.53 -14.13 -7.13
N TRP A 32 18.82 -14.55 -6.09
CA TRP A 32 19.42 -15.15 -4.90
C TRP A 32 18.49 -16.20 -4.28
N TYR A 33 19.08 -17.09 -3.47
CA TYR A 33 18.37 -18.10 -2.71
C TYR A 33 19.05 -18.28 -1.35
N LEU A 34 18.29 -18.25 -0.26
CA LEU A 34 18.78 -18.54 1.08
C LEU A 34 18.27 -19.90 1.54
N ASP A 35 19.17 -20.87 1.66
CA ASP A 35 18.87 -22.13 2.32
C ASP A 35 18.78 -21.88 3.84
N LYS A 36 17.56 -21.77 4.36
CA LYS A 36 17.30 -21.53 5.78
C LYS A 36 17.68 -22.72 6.68
N HIS A 37 17.85 -23.93 6.14
CA HIS A 37 18.27 -25.09 6.92
C HIS A 37 19.77 -25.10 7.17
N THR A 38 20.56 -24.68 6.17
CA THR A 38 22.03 -24.63 6.27
C THR A 38 22.57 -23.24 6.60
N GLY A 39 21.76 -22.19 6.42
CA GLY A 39 22.17 -20.79 6.54
C GLY A 39 23.02 -20.30 5.37
N GLN A 40 23.03 -21.02 4.23
CA GLN A 40 23.85 -20.68 3.08
C GLN A 40 23.08 -19.81 2.09
N LEU A 41 23.64 -18.62 1.78
CA LEU A 41 23.16 -17.74 0.73
C LEU A 41 23.85 -18.09 -0.60
N TYR A 42 23.04 -18.32 -1.62
CA TYR A 42 23.42 -18.46 -3.02
C TYR A 42 23.02 -17.18 -3.73
N LEU A 43 23.94 -16.54 -4.42
CA LEU A 43 23.72 -15.26 -5.11
C LEU A 43 24.32 -15.35 -6.51
N TRP A 44 23.53 -15.00 -7.52
CA TRP A 44 24.04 -14.77 -8.87
C TRP A 44 24.25 -13.26 -9.06
N PRO A 45 25.49 -12.75 -8.96
CA PRO A 45 25.71 -11.32 -9.00
C PRO A 45 25.51 -10.73 -10.40
N GLU A 46 24.91 -9.54 -10.49
CA GLU A 46 24.87 -8.74 -11.72
C GLU A 46 26.22 -8.07 -12.05
N GLY A 47 27.09 -7.93 -11.05
CA GLY A 47 28.34 -7.20 -11.16
C GLY A 47 29.44 -7.73 -10.23
N ASN A 48 30.43 -6.88 -9.92
CA ASN A 48 31.52 -7.26 -9.02
C ASN A 48 31.04 -7.26 -7.57
N LEU A 49 31.12 -8.41 -6.90
CA LEU A 49 30.76 -8.53 -5.48
C LEU A 49 31.79 -7.87 -4.56
N GLU A 50 33.06 -7.74 -4.96
CA GLU A 50 34.11 -7.18 -4.10
C GLU A 50 33.87 -5.71 -3.73
N ASP A 51 33.16 -4.96 -4.60
CA ASP A 51 32.85 -3.54 -4.42
C ASP A 51 31.40 -3.32 -3.92
N SER A 52 30.66 -4.40 -3.63
CA SER A 52 29.23 -4.35 -3.34
C SER A 52 28.94 -4.43 -1.84
N GLU A 53 27.86 -3.77 -1.41
CA GLU A 53 27.30 -3.92 -0.06
C GLU A 53 26.05 -4.80 -0.11
N LEU A 54 26.08 -5.95 0.56
CA LEU A 54 24.94 -6.84 0.69
C LEU A 54 24.26 -6.59 2.04
N ARG A 55 22.95 -6.31 2.02
CA ARG A 55 22.13 -6.08 3.21
C ARG A 55 20.96 -7.05 3.22
N ALA A 56 20.72 -7.66 4.38
CA ALA A 56 19.56 -8.50 4.62
C ALA A 56 18.83 -7.96 5.87
N PRO A 57 17.52 -7.68 5.78
CA PRO A 57 16.77 -7.16 6.91
C PRO A 57 16.63 -8.21 8.02
N VAL A 58 16.62 -7.75 9.27
CA VAL A 58 16.40 -8.61 10.44
C VAL A 58 15.19 -8.15 11.25
N LEU A 59 14.92 -6.84 11.26
CA LEU A 59 13.78 -6.26 11.95
C LEU A 59 12.57 -6.24 11.02
N ASN A 60 11.38 -6.47 11.59
CA ASN A 60 10.12 -6.31 10.86
C ASN A 60 9.52 -4.90 11.03
N GLU A 61 9.98 -4.17 12.05
CA GLU A 61 9.47 -2.85 12.43
C GLU A 61 10.60 -2.02 13.05
N LEU A 62 10.68 -0.74 12.69
CA LEU A 62 11.76 0.18 13.07
C LEU A 62 11.32 1.19 14.14
N LEU A 63 10.04 1.57 14.13
CA LEU A 63 9.47 2.50 15.08
C LEU A 63 8.05 2.09 15.43
N ARG A 64 7.76 2.01 16.73
CA ARG A 64 6.42 1.77 17.25
C ARG A 64 6.06 2.80 18.32
N PHE A 65 4.97 3.51 18.09
CA PHE A 65 4.20 4.17 19.15
C PHE A 65 2.96 3.33 19.45
N GLU A 66 2.77 3.00 20.73
CA GLU A 66 1.66 2.18 21.21
C GLU A 66 0.93 2.94 22.34
N GLY A 67 -0.02 3.77 21.95
CA GLY A 67 -0.91 4.52 22.83
C GLY A 67 -2.39 4.10 22.66
N SER A 68 -3.29 4.89 23.25
CA SER A 68 -4.74 4.74 23.12
C SER A 68 -5.40 6.10 22.98
N VAL A 69 -6.14 6.32 21.87
CA VAL A 69 -6.88 7.58 21.62
C VAL A 69 -7.90 7.88 22.73
N GLU A 70 -8.41 6.86 23.42
CA GLU A 70 -9.46 7.04 24.44
C GLU A 70 -8.90 7.40 25.82
N SER A 71 -7.66 7.04 26.13
CA SER A 71 -7.20 7.02 27.53
C SER A 71 -5.75 7.44 27.76
N ASN A 72 -4.88 7.35 26.75
CA ASN A 72 -3.45 7.61 26.90
C ASN A 72 -2.82 7.80 25.51
N ASP A 73 -3.10 8.94 24.90
CA ASP A 73 -2.59 9.25 23.57
C ASP A 73 -1.13 9.72 23.61
N ILE A 74 -0.38 9.32 22.58
CA ILE A 74 0.99 9.81 22.36
C ILE A 74 0.89 11.04 21.46
N GLN A 75 1.39 12.17 21.96
CA GLN A 75 1.10 13.47 21.34
C GLN A 75 2.28 14.43 21.25
N TYR A 76 2.19 15.38 20.32
CA TYR A 76 3.14 16.48 20.12
C TYR A 76 4.56 16.02 19.79
N ILE A 77 4.68 15.05 18.87
CA ILE A 77 5.96 14.53 18.40
C ILE A 77 6.18 14.91 16.93
N ASP A 78 7.36 15.45 16.67
CA ASP A 78 7.85 15.76 15.33
C ASP A 78 8.92 14.72 14.93
N ILE A 79 8.67 13.99 13.85
CA ILE A 79 9.61 13.06 13.23
C ILE A 79 10.02 13.64 11.88
N ARG A 80 11.28 14.07 11.76
CA ARG A 80 11.75 14.81 10.58
C ARG A 80 13.14 14.43 10.11
N GLY A 81 13.31 14.36 8.79
CA GLY A 81 14.61 14.22 8.14
C GLY A 81 15.29 12.87 8.37
N LEU A 82 14.54 11.85 8.78
CA LEU A 82 15.06 10.50 9.03
C LEU A 82 14.87 9.59 7.82
N THR A 83 15.73 8.58 7.71
CA THR A 83 15.55 7.47 6.77
C THR A 83 15.25 6.19 7.55
N PHE A 84 14.14 5.56 7.22
CA PHE A 84 13.70 4.25 7.73
C PHE A 84 13.78 3.25 6.58
N CYS A 85 14.59 2.20 6.73
CA CYS A 85 14.73 1.21 5.67
C CYS A 85 15.11 -0.17 6.18
N GLU A 86 15.00 -1.15 5.29
CA GLU A 86 15.47 -2.52 5.49
C GLU A 86 14.69 -3.25 6.58
N THR A 87 13.38 -3.41 6.36
CA THR A 87 12.53 -4.30 7.16
C THR A 87 12.13 -5.55 6.39
N GLU A 88 11.91 -6.63 7.13
CA GLU A 88 11.47 -7.92 6.60
C GLU A 88 9.96 -8.11 6.82
N TYR A 89 9.30 -8.93 5.99
CA TYR A 89 7.94 -9.43 6.26
C TYR A 89 7.97 -10.84 6.85
N ILE A 90 6.95 -11.18 7.64
CA ILE A 90 6.82 -12.51 8.23
C ILE A 90 5.90 -13.34 7.35
N LEU A 91 6.41 -14.43 6.79
CA LEU A 91 5.60 -15.45 6.12
C LEU A 91 5.29 -16.59 7.13
N PRO A 92 4.02 -16.83 7.50
CA PRO A 92 3.63 -17.94 8.36
C PRO A 92 3.98 -19.30 7.73
N GLU A 93 4.15 -20.35 8.54
CA GLU A 93 4.49 -21.70 8.06
C GLU A 93 3.38 -22.28 7.17
N GLU A 94 2.14 -21.98 7.51
CA GLU A 94 0.94 -22.30 6.74
C GLU A 94 0.78 -21.50 5.44
N GLY A 95 1.65 -20.50 5.21
CA GLY A 95 1.55 -19.54 4.12
C GLY A 95 0.43 -18.52 4.30
N ILE A 96 0.14 -17.78 3.23
CA ILE A 96 -0.91 -16.76 3.22
C ILE A 96 -1.99 -17.25 2.24
N PRO A 97 -3.06 -17.90 2.74
CA PRO A 97 -4.02 -18.59 1.88
C PRO A 97 -4.90 -17.64 1.05
N SER A 98 -5.16 -16.45 1.58
CA SER A 98 -5.90 -15.38 0.92
C SER A 98 -5.69 -14.06 1.65
N ILE A 99 -5.79 -12.96 0.92
CA ILE A 99 -5.77 -11.59 1.42
C ILE A 99 -7.21 -11.07 1.45
N HIS A 100 -7.56 -10.37 2.54
CA HIS A 100 -8.97 -10.20 2.95
C HIS A 100 -9.74 -9.09 2.21
N ASP A 101 -9.06 -8.15 1.55
CA ASP A 101 -9.66 -7.12 0.67
C ASP A 101 -8.51 -6.36 -0.06
N VAL A 102 -8.85 -5.33 -0.84
CA VAL A 102 -7.90 -4.38 -1.44
C VAL A 102 -6.90 -3.87 -0.41
N GLY A 103 -5.69 -3.53 -0.83
CA GLY A 103 -4.72 -2.87 0.03
C GLY A 103 -3.77 -3.80 0.75
N ASP A 104 -4.01 -5.11 0.78
CA ASP A 104 -3.01 -6.11 1.19
C ASP A 104 -2.33 -5.79 2.53
N ILE A 105 -3.19 -5.54 3.51
CA ILE A 105 -2.80 -5.04 4.83
C ILE A 105 -2.08 -6.15 5.60
N TRP A 106 -0.75 -6.12 5.57
CA TRP A 106 0.12 -7.02 6.32
C TRP A 106 0.84 -6.30 7.45
N PHE A 107 0.83 -6.89 8.64
CA PHE A 107 1.41 -6.29 9.84
C PHE A 107 2.66 -7.03 10.31
N PRO A 108 3.58 -6.35 11.00
CA PRO A 108 3.61 -4.89 11.22
C PRO A 108 4.00 -4.12 9.95
N ALA A 109 3.70 -2.83 9.91
CA ALA A 109 4.35 -1.89 8.99
C ALA A 109 5.79 -1.60 9.48
N ALA A 110 6.63 -0.99 8.63
CA ALA A 110 7.96 -0.56 9.05
C ALA A 110 7.90 0.49 10.17
N ILE A 111 6.85 1.32 10.19
CA ILE A 111 6.55 2.29 11.24
C ILE A 111 5.07 2.16 11.64
N THR A 112 4.81 1.94 12.92
CA THR A 112 3.45 1.87 13.48
C THR A 112 3.21 3.00 14.46
N LEU A 113 2.20 3.83 14.20
CA LEU A 113 1.77 4.94 15.04
C LEU A 113 0.36 4.69 15.54
N LYS A 114 0.22 3.97 16.66
CA LYS A 114 -1.07 3.61 17.23
C LYS A 114 -1.42 4.44 18.45
N GLY A 115 -2.64 4.95 18.49
CA GLY A 115 -3.16 5.76 19.58
C GLY A 115 -2.43 7.10 19.71
N VAL A 116 -2.23 7.78 18.59
CA VAL A 116 -1.48 9.04 18.52
C VAL A 116 -2.40 10.23 18.23
N SER A 117 -1.96 11.41 18.66
CA SER A 117 -2.57 12.70 18.31
C SER A 117 -1.49 13.75 18.03
N ASP A 118 -1.77 14.77 17.21
CA ASP A 118 -0.86 15.90 16.97
C ASP A 118 0.59 15.50 16.61
N ILE A 119 0.72 14.53 15.69
CA ILE A 119 2.03 14.06 15.18
C ILE A 119 2.35 14.77 13.86
N ASN A 120 3.57 15.26 13.72
CA ASN A 120 4.09 15.70 12.43
C ASN A 120 5.18 14.73 11.94
N PHE A 121 4.91 14.05 10.83
CA PHE A 121 5.84 13.15 10.15
C PHE A 121 6.26 13.80 8.83
N GLU A 122 7.37 14.53 8.83
CA GLU A 122 7.73 15.42 7.72
C GLU A 122 9.13 15.21 7.13
N ASN A 123 9.23 15.24 5.80
CA ASN A 123 10.50 15.17 5.07
C ASN A 123 11.36 13.94 5.41
N ASN A 124 10.72 12.82 5.73
CA ASN A 124 11.40 11.54 5.96
C ASN A 124 11.47 10.73 4.66
N THR A 125 12.35 9.73 4.65
CA THR A 125 12.39 8.69 3.62
C THR A 125 12.06 7.34 4.26
N ILE A 126 11.11 6.62 3.68
CA ILE A 126 10.81 5.22 4.03
C ILE A 126 11.08 4.39 2.78
N ARG A 127 11.95 3.39 2.84
CA ARG A 127 12.26 2.57 1.66
C ARG A 127 12.71 1.15 1.95
N ASN A 128 12.62 0.26 0.98
CA ASN A 128 13.12 -1.12 1.09
C ASN A 128 12.50 -1.84 2.30
N THR A 129 11.17 -1.85 2.39
CA THR A 129 10.43 -2.42 3.53
C THR A 129 9.66 -3.64 3.08
N GLY A 130 9.62 -4.72 3.86
CA GLY A 130 8.88 -5.94 3.49
C GLY A 130 7.36 -5.78 3.46
N THR A 131 6.81 -4.78 4.14
CA THR A 131 5.36 -4.55 4.31
C THR A 131 5.01 -3.09 4.02
N TYR A 132 3.99 -2.52 4.68
CA TYR A 132 3.64 -1.11 4.56
C TYR A 132 4.76 -0.21 5.10
N GLY A 133 4.93 0.97 4.51
CA GLY A 133 5.88 1.96 5.02
C GLY A 133 5.45 2.57 6.36
N LEU A 134 4.20 3.00 6.47
CA LEU A 134 3.66 3.70 7.63
C LEU A 134 2.20 3.30 7.91
N ASP A 135 1.92 2.82 9.12
CA ASP A 135 0.58 2.53 9.63
C ASP A 135 0.21 3.49 10.75
N ILE A 136 -0.94 4.14 10.64
CA ILE A 136 -1.41 5.19 11.55
C ILE A 136 -2.79 4.83 12.08
N THR A 137 -2.95 4.86 13.39
CA THR A 137 -4.25 4.92 14.07
C THR A 137 -4.23 6.09 15.04
N GLY A 138 -4.88 7.18 14.67
CA GLY A 138 -4.79 8.45 15.40
C GLY A 138 -5.48 9.63 14.74
N VAL A 139 -5.37 10.79 15.36
CA VAL A 139 -6.03 12.05 14.94
C VAL A 139 -5.01 13.18 14.78
N ALA A 140 -5.34 14.22 14.02
CA ALA A 140 -4.46 15.38 13.81
C ALA A 140 -3.02 15.04 13.33
N VAL A 141 -2.85 13.92 12.63
CA VAL A 141 -1.55 13.49 12.11
C VAL A 141 -1.27 14.15 10.76
N ARG A 142 -0.11 14.76 10.60
CA ARG A 142 0.37 15.37 9.35
C ARG A 142 1.50 14.55 8.76
N VAL A 143 1.25 13.91 7.62
CA VAL A 143 2.26 13.21 6.82
C VAL A 143 2.60 14.08 5.63
N LYS A 144 3.74 14.77 5.69
CA LYS A 144 4.06 15.83 4.71
C LYS A 144 5.47 15.75 4.12
N GLY A 145 5.59 15.85 2.80
CA GLY A 145 6.91 15.98 2.16
C GLY A 145 7.77 14.72 2.20
N ASN A 146 7.20 13.56 2.52
CA ASN A 146 7.95 12.31 2.65
C ASN A 146 8.17 11.63 1.30
N LYS A 147 9.23 10.83 1.22
CA LYS A 147 9.45 9.88 0.11
C LYS A 147 9.23 8.47 0.63
N ILE A 148 8.33 7.71 0.02
CA ILE A 148 7.99 6.35 0.46
C ILE A 148 8.03 5.44 -0.76
N TYR A 149 8.96 4.48 -0.80
CA TYR A 149 9.13 3.66 -2.00
C TYR A 149 9.78 2.31 -1.78
N ASP A 150 9.69 1.43 -2.79
CA ASP A 150 10.20 0.05 -2.74
C ASP A 150 9.66 -0.67 -1.49
N THR A 151 8.33 -0.67 -1.37
CA THR A 151 7.60 -1.28 -0.25
C THR A 151 6.94 -2.57 -0.71
N GLY A 152 7.16 -3.65 0.05
CA GLY A 152 6.60 -4.96 -0.23
C GLY A 152 5.07 -4.94 -0.20
N SER A 153 4.46 -4.13 0.67
CA SER A 153 3.03 -3.79 0.60
C SER A 153 2.86 -2.29 0.28
N GLY A 154 1.96 -1.56 0.92
CA GLY A 154 1.59 -0.20 0.53
C GLY A 154 2.47 0.91 1.12
N GLY A 155 2.20 2.15 0.72
CA GLY A 155 2.96 3.30 1.20
C GLY A 155 2.55 3.74 2.60
N VAL A 156 1.33 4.24 2.74
CA VAL A 156 0.76 4.74 4.00
C VAL A 156 -0.63 4.18 4.21
N MET A 157 -0.94 3.79 5.44
CA MET A 157 -2.26 3.38 5.89
C MET A 157 -2.72 4.23 7.08
N SER A 158 -3.99 4.63 7.09
CA SER A 158 -4.53 5.48 8.14
C SER A 158 -5.93 5.07 8.58
N ARG A 159 -6.13 5.06 9.90
CA ARG A 159 -7.42 4.92 10.60
C ARG A 159 -7.63 6.11 11.52
N ASN A 160 -8.73 6.82 11.33
CA ASN A 160 -9.09 7.99 12.15
C ASN A 160 -10.50 7.87 12.72
N TYR A 161 -10.58 7.65 14.03
CA TYR A 161 -11.84 7.50 14.77
C TYR A 161 -12.27 8.74 15.54
N GLY A 162 -11.58 9.87 15.38
CA GLY A 162 -11.85 11.11 16.10
C GLY A 162 -12.12 12.31 15.19
N LYS A 163 -12.36 13.48 15.79
CA LYS A 163 -12.87 14.64 15.05
C LYS A 163 -11.81 15.33 14.20
N ASP A 164 -10.57 15.40 14.69
CA ASP A 164 -9.49 16.10 14.01
C ASP A 164 -8.94 15.29 12.85
N ARG A 165 -8.70 15.97 11.74
CA ARG A 165 -8.37 15.33 10.45
C ARG A 165 -6.90 14.96 10.37
N ASN A 166 -6.62 13.83 9.73
CA ASN A 166 -5.29 13.52 9.25
C ASN A 166 -5.07 14.16 7.87
N ILE A 167 -3.85 14.60 7.61
CA ILE A 167 -3.47 15.32 6.39
C ILE A 167 -2.27 14.63 5.75
N PHE A 168 -2.43 14.22 4.49
CA PHE A 168 -1.40 13.61 3.66
C PHE A 168 -1.11 14.56 2.51
N SER A 169 0.04 15.24 2.54
CA SER A 169 0.34 16.23 1.50
C SER A 169 1.79 16.32 1.05
N TYR A 170 2.01 16.63 -0.23
CA TYR A 170 3.36 16.79 -0.79
C TYR A 170 4.25 15.54 -0.66
N ASN A 171 3.66 14.35 -0.47
CA ASN A 171 4.43 13.11 -0.42
C ASN A 171 4.67 12.59 -1.84
N HIS A 172 5.80 11.93 -2.02
CA HIS A 172 6.13 11.16 -3.21
C HIS A 172 6.14 9.67 -2.84
N ILE A 173 5.15 8.93 -3.32
CA ILE A 173 4.94 7.53 -2.95
C ILE A 173 5.00 6.68 -4.21
N HIS A 174 5.90 5.71 -4.27
CA HIS A 174 6.05 4.91 -5.49
C HIS A 174 6.67 3.53 -5.34
N HIS A 175 6.44 2.64 -6.30
CA HIS A 175 6.97 1.27 -6.27
C HIS A 175 6.50 0.58 -4.97
N CYS A 176 5.17 0.48 -4.85
CA CYS A 176 4.50 -0.15 -3.71
C CYS A 176 3.76 -1.40 -4.18
N GLY A 177 3.75 -2.45 -3.35
CA GLY A 177 3.08 -3.71 -3.62
C GLY A 177 3.96 -4.69 -4.41
N ASP A 178 5.26 -4.70 -4.14
CA ASP A 178 6.21 -5.59 -4.83
C ASP A 178 6.14 -7.05 -4.34
N ILE A 179 5.66 -7.27 -3.12
CA ILE A 179 5.45 -8.60 -2.51
C ILE A 179 3.95 -8.90 -2.41
N PHE A 180 3.19 -7.93 -1.89
CA PHE A 180 1.75 -7.99 -1.69
C PHE A 180 1.08 -7.11 -2.74
N HIS A 181 0.78 -7.70 -3.90
CA HIS A 181 0.46 -6.98 -5.12
C HIS A 181 -0.85 -6.20 -5.13
N SER A 182 -1.78 -6.50 -4.22
CA SER A 182 -3.04 -5.75 -4.09
C SER A 182 -2.87 -4.48 -3.25
N ALA A 183 -1.66 -4.20 -2.77
CA ALA A 183 -1.37 -3.05 -1.94
C ALA A 183 -1.41 -1.74 -2.74
N VAL A 184 -1.58 -0.65 -2.00
CA VAL A 184 -1.90 0.69 -2.53
C VAL A 184 -0.95 1.75 -1.99
N GLY A 185 -0.86 2.89 -2.67
CA GLY A 185 0.03 3.98 -2.25
C GLY A 185 -0.42 4.65 -0.96
N ILE A 186 -1.63 5.24 -0.95
CA ILE A 186 -2.27 5.82 0.23
C ILE A 186 -3.59 5.09 0.49
N ASN A 187 -3.70 4.44 1.65
CA ASN A 187 -4.87 3.71 2.11
C ASN A 187 -5.53 4.45 3.28
N ILE A 188 -6.72 5.01 3.06
CA ILE A 188 -7.57 5.46 4.17
C ILE A 188 -8.50 4.32 4.51
N ASP A 189 -8.15 3.54 5.53
CA ASP A 189 -8.90 2.34 5.92
C ASP A 189 -10.23 2.74 6.60
N ASP A 190 -10.16 3.69 7.55
CA ASP A 190 -11.29 4.26 8.27
C ASP A 190 -11.16 5.77 8.49
N GLY A 191 -12.31 6.46 8.55
CA GLY A 191 -12.41 7.89 8.86
C GLY A 191 -12.32 8.79 7.63
N GLY A 192 -11.87 10.02 7.83
CA GLY A 192 -11.73 11.02 6.78
C GLY A 192 -10.44 11.82 6.87
N GLY A 193 -10.41 12.94 6.17
CA GLY A 193 -9.23 13.81 6.15
C GLY A 193 -8.99 14.48 4.81
N LEU A 194 -7.72 14.79 4.55
CA LEU A 194 -7.28 15.44 3.34
C LEU A 194 -6.08 14.70 2.74
N ILE A 195 -6.22 14.28 1.49
CA ILE A 195 -5.11 13.80 0.64
C ILE A 195 -4.93 14.85 -0.45
N SER A 196 -3.84 15.62 -0.39
CA SER A 196 -3.63 16.66 -1.38
C SER A 196 -2.19 16.91 -1.82
N ASN A 197 -2.00 17.29 -3.08
CA ASN A 197 -0.68 17.63 -3.63
C ASN A 197 0.35 16.50 -3.51
N ASN A 198 -0.07 15.23 -3.53
CA ASN A 198 0.84 14.09 -3.52
C ASN A 198 1.14 13.65 -4.96
N LEU A 199 2.33 13.08 -5.16
CA LEU A 199 2.68 12.32 -6.36
C LEU A 199 2.69 10.84 -5.99
N VAL A 200 1.76 10.05 -6.54
CA VAL A 200 1.63 8.62 -6.23
C VAL A 200 1.69 7.81 -7.52
N HIS A 201 2.64 6.89 -7.65
CA HIS A 201 2.79 6.16 -8.90
C HIS A 201 3.48 4.80 -8.81
N HIS A 202 3.35 3.96 -9.84
CA HIS A 202 3.97 2.63 -9.87
C HIS A 202 3.52 1.79 -8.67
N THR A 203 2.21 1.56 -8.55
CA THR A 203 1.61 0.75 -7.49
C THR A 203 1.06 -0.56 -8.05
N GLY A 204 1.15 -1.64 -7.28
CA GLY A 204 0.63 -2.95 -7.69
C GLY A 204 -0.86 -2.95 -7.97
N HIS A 205 -1.63 -2.21 -7.15
CA HIS A 205 -3.04 -1.91 -7.34
C HIS A 205 -3.26 -0.39 -7.46
N SER A 206 -4.26 0.16 -6.75
CA SER A 206 -4.64 1.56 -6.81
C SER A 206 -3.60 2.47 -6.15
N CYS A 207 -3.44 3.70 -6.66
CA CYS A 207 -2.53 4.66 -6.03
C CYS A 207 -3.13 5.26 -4.76
N ILE A 208 -4.38 5.71 -4.83
CA ILE A 208 -5.15 6.16 -3.67
C ILE A 208 -6.34 5.24 -3.52
N TYR A 209 -6.50 4.70 -2.33
CA TYR A 209 -7.60 3.85 -1.96
C TYR A 209 -8.28 4.37 -0.69
N GLY A 210 -9.60 4.51 -0.74
CA GLY A 210 -10.39 5.04 0.36
C GLY A 210 -11.53 4.12 0.78
N ARG A 211 -11.48 3.70 2.05
CA ARG A 211 -12.48 3.01 2.86
C ARG A 211 -12.83 1.61 2.37
N HIS A 212 -12.72 0.61 3.23
CA HIS A 212 -13.12 -0.76 2.88
C HIS A 212 -14.62 -0.98 2.99
N TRP A 213 -15.13 -1.90 2.19
CA TRP A 213 -16.51 -2.37 2.32
C TRP A 213 -16.50 -3.65 3.16
N ALA A 214 -17.03 -3.53 4.38
CA ALA A 214 -17.18 -4.65 5.30
C ALA A 214 -18.24 -5.66 4.81
N THR A 215 -17.85 -6.58 3.93
CA THR A 215 -18.50 -7.90 3.80
C THR A 215 -17.51 -9.05 3.67
N ASP A 216 -16.19 -8.81 3.71
CA ASP A 216 -15.21 -9.90 3.67
C ASP A 216 -14.62 -10.25 5.05
N TYR A 217 -14.34 -11.55 5.17
CA TYR A 217 -14.14 -12.32 6.38
C TYR A 217 -13.10 -11.72 7.35
N GLY A 218 -13.57 -11.26 8.51
CA GLY A 218 -12.73 -11.06 9.72
C GLY A 218 -12.50 -9.62 10.16
N GLN A 219 -12.90 -8.60 9.40
CA GLN A 219 -12.89 -7.22 9.89
C GLN A 219 -14.10 -6.98 10.81
N GLU A 220 -13.88 -6.35 11.96
CA GLU A 220 -14.98 -5.89 12.82
C GLU A 220 -15.86 -4.91 12.03
N GLU A 221 -17.18 -4.98 12.24
CA GLU A 221 -18.22 -4.24 11.51
C GLU A 221 -18.24 -2.73 11.83
N GLN A 222 -17.09 -2.12 12.07
CA GLN A 222 -16.96 -0.82 12.71
C GLN A 222 -16.35 0.21 11.76
N ARG A 223 -17.15 0.57 10.76
CA ARG A 223 -16.99 1.80 9.97
C ARG A 223 -17.28 2.98 10.88
N ARG A 224 -16.23 3.54 11.46
CA ARG A 224 -16.35 4.62 12.44
C ARG A 224 -16.01 5.94 11.77
N ASN A 225 -16.75 6.99 12.12
CA ASN A 225 -16.41 8.37 11.80
C ASN A 225 -16.38 8.70 10.29
N GLN A 226 -17.17 8.00 9.47
CA GLN A 226 -17.22 8.21 8.02
C GLN A 226 -17.85 9.56 7.63
N GLU A 227 -18.62 10.16 8.53
CA GLU A 227 -19.17 11.52 8.45
C GLU A 227 -18.10 12.62 8.46
N GLN A 228 -16.85 12.32 8.83
CA GLN A 228 -15.75 13.30 8.86
C GLN A 228 -15.43 13.86 7.45
N GLY A 229 -15.79 13.10 6.42
CA GLY A 229 -15.57 13.39 5.00
C GLY A 229 -14.10 13.23 4.59
N LEU A 230 -13.90 12.76 3.36
CA LEU A 230 -12.57 12.62 2.75
C LEU A 230 -12.47 13.53 1.54
N ILE A 231 -11.43 14.38 1.50
CA ILE A 231 -11.14 15.23 0.34
C ILE A 231 -9.87 14.71 -0.32
N ILE A 232 -9.94 14.46 -1.62
CA ILE A 232 -8.82 14.00 -2.45
C ILE A 232 -8.64 15.03 -3.56
N GLU A 233 -7.62 15.90 -3.45
CA GLU A 233 -7.48 17.04 -4.35
C GLU A 233 -6.04 17.36 -4.78
N TYR A 234 -5.87 17.82 -6.02
CA TYR A 234 -4.56 18.26 -6.54
C TYR A 234 -3.47 17.18 -6.48
N ASN A 235 -3.83 15.90 -6.45
CA ASN A 235 -2.86 14.82 -6.52
C ASN A 235 -2.53 14.50 -7.97
N GLU A 236 -1.28 14.13 -8.22
CA GLU A 236 -0.85 13.51 -9.47
C GLU A 236 -0.69 12.02 -9.25
N VAL A 237 -1.41 11.24 -10.05
CA VAL A 237 -1.50 9.79 -9.92
C VAL A 237 -1.24 9.13 -11.27
N HIS A 238 -0.27 8.22 -11.33
CA HIS A 238 -0.01 7.49 -12.58
C HIS A 238 0.61 6.11 -12.42
N HIS A 239 0.56 5.28 -13.47
CA HIS A 239 1.15 3.93 -13.45
C HIS A 239 0.60 3.10 -12.27
N ALA A 240 -0.73 3.12 -12.13
CA ALA A 240 -1.47 2.29 -11.17
C ALA A 240 -1.85 0.96 -11.82
N MET A 241 -2.06 -0.08 -11.00
CA MET A 241 -2.50 -1.42 -11.40
C MET A 241 -1.46 -2.21 -12.21
N ASN A 242 -0.18 -2.06 -11.85
CA ASN A 242 0.92 -2.74 -12.53
C ASN A 242 0.88 -4.27 -12.38
N TRP A 243 0.25 -4.78 -11.31
CA TRP A 243 0.19 -6.21 -11.00
C TRP A 243 -1.24 -6.77 -11.02
N VAL A 244 -2.20 -6.03 -10.46
CA VAL A 244 -3.59 -6.48 -10.23
C VAL A 244 -4.59 -5.50 -10.85
N ASN A 245 -5.72 -6.01 -11.36
CA ASN A 245 -6.81 -5.22 -11.94
C ASN A 245 -7.93 -4.95 -10.91
N ASP A 246 -9.10 -4.48 -11.36
CA ASP A 246 -10.24 -4.13 -10.49
C ASP A 246 -9.89 -3.02 -9.48
N GLY A 247 -9.31 -1.94 -10.00
CA GLY A 247 -8.80 -0.82 -9.22
C GLY A 247 -8.75 0.45 -10.05
N ALA A 248 -8.18 1.51 -9.49
CA ALA A 248 -8.07 2.77 -10.21
C ALA A 248 -6.85 3.60 -9.80
N GLY A 249 -6.57 4.68 -10.53
CA GLY A 249 -5.71 5.73 -9.98
C GLY A 249 -6.23 6.18 -8.61
N ILE A 250 -7.52 6.51 -8.54
CA ILE A 250 -8.24 6.80 -7.28
C ILE A 250 -9.44 5.87 -7.17
N PHE A 251 -9.40 4.94 -6.23
CA PHE A 251 -10.48 4.01 -5.93
C PHE A 251 -11.07 4.34 -4.56
N ILE A 252 -12.36 4.67 -4.50
CA ILE A 252 -13.05 4.92 -3.24
C ILE A 252 -14.29 4.05 -3.09
N ARG A 253 -14.69 3.84 -1.84
CA ARG A 253 -15.99 3.32 -1.44
C ARG A 253 -16.58 4.22 -0.34
N ASP A 254 -17.85 4.00 -0.01
CA ASP A 254 -18.57 4.67 1.10
C ASP A 254 -18.96 6.15 0.83
N ASP A 255 -19.19 6.92 1.89
CA ASP A 255 -19.97 8.17 1.87
C ASP A 255 -19.14 9.47 2.02
N TYR A 256 -19.66 10.64 1.66
CA TYR A 256 -19.05 11.96 1.96
C TYR A 256 -17.61 12.16 1.44
N ILE A 257 -17.34 11.72 0.20
CA ILE A 257 -16.02 11.89 -0.42
C ILE A 257 -16.07 12.91 -1.54
N HIS A 258 -15.10 13.81 -1.58
CA HIS A 258 -14.94 14.80 -2.65
C HIS A 258 -13.61 14.57 -3.37
N ILE A 259 -13.67 14.17 -4.64
CA ILE A 259 -12.53 13.97 -5.51
C ILE A 259 -12.50 15.09 -6.54
N ARG A 260 -11.50 15.98 -6.46
CA ARG A 260 -11.44 17.13 -7.37
C ARG A 260 -10.05 17.58 -7.77
N ASN A 261 -9.92 18.15 -8.96
CA ASN A 261 -8.67 18.77 -9.42
C ASN A 261 -7.44 17.84 -9.41
N ASN A 262 -7.64 16.52 -9.51
CA ASN A 262 -6.55 15.55 -9.61
C ASN A 262 -6.14 15.35 -11.07
N LEU A 263 -4.88 15.00 -11.28
CA LEU A 263 -4.31 14.60 -12.56
C LEU A 263 -4.05 13.08 -12.53
N ILE A 264 -4.75 12.31 -13.36
CA ILE A 264 -4.73 10.85 -13.32
C ILE A 264 -4.45 10.30 -14.70
N TYR A 265 -3.39 9.49 -14.85
CA TYR A 265 -3.04 8.95 -16.15
C TYR A 265 -2.21 7.67 -16.11
N ASP A 266 -2.09 6.98 -17.25
CA ASP A 266 -1.36 5.70 -17.34
C ASP A 266 -1.86 4.66 -16.33
N CYS A 267 -3.18 4.47 -16.27
CA CYS A 267 -3.84 3.47 -15.43
C CYS A 267 -4.31 2.30 -16.29
N TYR A 268 -3.49 1.25 -16.35
CA TYR A 268 -3.71 0.09 -17.21
C TYR A 268 -3.50 -1.19 -16.43
N PRO A 269 -4.31 -2.23 -16.68
CA PRO A 269 -3.98 -3.54 -16.13
C PRO A 269 -2.78 -4.06 -16.90
N GLN A 270 -2.01 -4.95 -16.28
CA GLN A 270 -1.03 -5.75 -17.00
C GLN A 270 -1.70 -6.43 -18.20
N ALA A 271 -1.04 -6.43 -19.37
CA ALA A 271 -1.64 -6.74 -20.69
C ALA A 271 -2.37 -8.10 -20.81
N GLU A 272 -2.14 -9.02 -19.87
CA GLU A 272 -2.75 -10.34 -19.84
C GLU A 272 -3.89 -10.49 -18.82
N GLY A 273 -4.11 -9.49 -17.95
CA GLY A 273 -5.21 -9.45 -17.01
C GLY A 273 -6.55 -9.27 -17.73
N ARG A 274 -7.40 -10.29 -17.72
CA ARG A 274 -8.79 -10.21 -18.20
C ARG A 274 -9.74 -10.36 -17.01
N GLY A 275 -10.81 -9.59 -17.01
CA GLY A 275 -11.83 -9.62 -15.95
C GLY A 275 -12.45 -8.24 -15.78
N SER A 276 -11.88 -7.45 -14.88
CA SER A 276 -12.32 -6.10 -14.53
C SER A 276 -11.41 -5.02 -15.15
N PRO A 277 -11.95 -3.86 -15.56
CA PRO A 277 -11.15 -2.74 -16.04
C PRO A 277 -10.16 -2.19 -15.00
N SER A 278 -9.19 -1.42 -15.49
CA SER A 278 -8.45 -0.42 -14.71
C SER A 278 -9.01 0.96 -14.99
N TRP A 279 -9.50 1.64 -13.95
CA TRP A 279 -10.12 2.96 -14.10
C TRP A 279 -9.16 4.10 -13.77
N GLY A 280 -9.46 5.30 -14.26
CA GLY A 280 -8.84 6.51 -13.69
C GLY A 280 -9.39 6.81 -12.29
N ILE A 281 -10.72 6.90 -12.19
CA ILE A 281 -11.45 7.05 -10.93
C ILE A 281 -12.49 5.94 -10.85
N TYR A 282 -12.49 5.18 -9.75
CA TYR A 282 -13.47 4.13 -9.49
C TYR A 282 -14.26 4.43 -8.21
N LEU A 283 -15.57 4.58 -8.36
CA LEU A 283 -16.54 4.60 -7.26
C LEU A 283 -17.06 3.17 -7.08
N GLY A 284 -16.54 2.47 -6.08
CA GLY A 284 -16.91 1.09 -5.81
C GLY A 284 -18.29 0.94 -5.19
N CYS A 285 -18.60 -0.30 -4.80
CA CYS A 285 -19.86 -0.64 -4.16
C CYS A 285 -20.17 0.32 -3.00
N GLU A 286 -21.45 0.70 -2.90
CA GLU A 286 -22.01 1.44 -1.76
C GLU A 286 -21.45 2.86 -1.59
N THR A 287 -20.84 3.39 -2.65
CA THR A 287 -20.47 4.80 -2.73
C THR A 287 -21.72 5.69 -2.79
N ARG A 288 -21.81 6.71 -1.94
CA ARG A 288 -22.94 7.66 -1.89
C ARG A 288 -22.51 9.05 -1.40
N ASN A 289 -23.33 10.07 -1.62
CA ASN A 289 -23.05 11.50 -1.35
C ASN A 289 -21.62 11.95 -1.69
N CYS A 290 -21.05 11.43 -2.78
CA CYS A 290 -19.74 11.79 -3.27
C CYS A 290 -19.84 12.79 -4.41
N ILE A 291 -18.85 13.68 -4.51
CA ILE A 291 -18.70 14.64 -5.60
C ILE A 291 -17.39 14.33 -6.33
N VAL A 292 -17.47 14.20 -7.65
CA VAL A 292 -16.31 14.02 -8.54
C VAL A 292 -16.35 15.13 -9.58
N GLU A 293 -15.46 16.11 -9.47
CA GLU A 293 -15.46 17.30 -10.34
C GLU A 293 -14.05 17.74 -10.73
N ASP A 294 -13.89 18.35 -11.90
CA ASP A 294 -12.65 19.01 -12.33
C ASP A 294 -11.37 18.15 -12.31
N ASN A 295 -11.48 16.82 -12.43
CA ASN A 295 -10.33 15.92 -12.56
C ASN A 295 -9.93 15.76 -14.03
N VAL A 296 -8.63 15.71 -14.31
CA VAL A 296 -8.09 15.40 -15.64
C VAL A 296 -7.68 13.94 -15.68
N VAL A 297 -8.36 13.15 -16.52
CA VAL A 297 -8.13 11.70 -16.65
C VAL A 297 -7.85 11.35 -18.10
N TYR A 298 -6.73 10.67 -18.38
CA TYR A 298 -6.36 10.27 -19.73
C TYR A 298 -5.38 9.09 -19.72
N ARG A 299 -5.27 8.35 -20.83
CA ARG A 299 -4.47 7.12 -20.90
C ARG A 299 -4.83 6.12 -19.79
N THR A 300 -6.11 5.83 -19.67
CA THR A 300 -6.68 4.83 -18.76
C THR A 300 -7.40 3.76 -19.60
N GLN A 301 -7.55 2.54 -19.08
CA GLN A 301 -8.34 1.53 -19.80
C GLN A 301 -9.82 1.89 -19.82
N ALA A 302 -10.34 2.45 -18.73
CA ALA A 302 -11.71 2.93 -18.59
C ALA A 302 -11.78 4.20 -17.72
N GLY A 303 -12.88 4.94 -17.87
CA GLY A 303 -13.13 6.20 -17.15
C GLY A 303 -12.38 7.35 -17.79
#